data_AF-A0A7C3LCQ4-F1
#
_entry.id   AF-A0A7C3LCQ4-F1
#
_cell.length_a   1.000
_cell.length_b   1.000
_cell.length_c   1.000
_cell.angle_alpha   90.00
_cell.angle_beta   90.00
_cell.angle_gamma   90.00
#
_symmetry.space_group_name_H-M   'P 1'
#
loop_
_entity.id
_entity.type
_entity.pdbx_description
1 polymer ?
#
loop_
_entity_poly.entity_id
_entity_poly.type
_entity_poly.pdbx_seq_one_letter_code
_entity_poly.pdbx_strand_id
1 'polypeptide(L)'
;MTPLNFKEKRRRRLEQMVGRFDGRIAQLHRHSQQLSRLRLALFLAAALISGVTFLTWGAWPWLVVTLLAFIPFLAVVFLHRRVDTAVLRWQTWRQIKQTHLARMTLDWDKLPPPLPFTANPDHPFAVDLDVMGEYSLHRLLDTAVSGDGSARLRDWLLDTRPNPDQIASRQTLTRELADMPLFRDKLHLYGRLSAPQDDGKLSGQQLQTWLEQPDDSRQLRRL
;
A
#
# COMPACT_ATOMS: atom_id res chain seq x y z
N MET A 1 -5.96 -34.42 -10.38
CA MET A 1 -6.45 -33.04 -10.66
C MET A 1 -5.43 -32.36 -11.56
N THR A 2 -5.80 -31.97 -12.78
CA THR A 2 -4.86 -31.43 -13.79
C THR A 2 -4.39 -30.01 -13.43
N PRO A 3 -3.10 -29.66 -13.67
CA PRO A 3 -2.50 -28.39 -13.25
C PRO A 3 -3.17 -27.14 -13.85
N LEU A 4 -3.74 -27.25 -15.06
CA LEU A 4 -4.49 -26.18 -15.72
C LEU A 4 -5.72 -25.72 -14.91
N ASN A 5 -6.39 -26.64 -14.20
CA ASN A 5 -7.57 -26.34 -13.40
C ASN A 5 -7.22 -25.47 -12.18
N PHE A 6 -6.08 -25.72 -11.54
CA PHE A 6 -5.65 -24.95 -10.37
C PHE A 6 -5.31 -23.49 -10.71
N LYS A 7 -4.57 -23.27 -11.81
CA LYS A 7 -4.21 -21.91 -12.26
C LYS A 7 -5.47 -21.09 -12.58
N GLU A 8 -6.40 -21.68 -13.30
CA GLU A 8 -7.67 -21.02 -13.66
C GLU A 8 -8.55 -20.74 -12.44
N LYS A 9 -8.66 -21.69 -11.50
CA LYS A 9 -9.39 -21.49 -10.24
C LYS A 9 -8.78 -20.37 -9.41
N ARG A 10 -7.45 -20.29 -9.35
CA ARG A 10 -6.73 -19.21 -8.65
C ARG A 10 -6.94 -17.86 -9.33
N ARG A 11 -6.91 -17.82 -10.67
CA ARG A 11 -7.20 -16.61 -11.46
C ARG A 11 -8.59 -16.06 -11.15
N ARG A 12 -9.61 -16.90 -11.27
CA ARG A 12 -11.01 -16.52 -10.98
C ARG A 12 -11.20 -16.03 -9.54
N ARG A 13 -10.52 -16.64 -8.56
CA ARG A 13 -10.56 -16.19 -7.16
C ARG A 13 -9.98 -14.78 -7.01
N LEU A 14 -8.87 -14.47 -7.69
CA LEU A 14 -8.27 -13.13 -7.66
C LEU A 14 -9.19 -12.10 -8.32
N GLU A 15 -9.78 -12.43 -9.48
CA GLU A 15 -10.75 -11.56 -10.18
C GLU A 15 -11.96 -11.25 -9.29
N GLN A 16 -12.52 -12.26 -8.63
CA GLN A 16 -13.62 -12.08 -7.68
C GLN A 16 -13.22 -11.19 -6.48
N MET A 17 -12.01 -11.34 -5.96
CA MET A 17 -11.50 -10.48 -4.88
C MET A 17 -11.37 -9.02 -5.33
N VAL A 18 -10.82 -8.79 -6.53
CA VAL A 18 -10.70 -7.44 -7.11
C VAL A 18 -12.08 -6.80 -7.25
N GLY A 19 -13.07 -7.50 -7.82
CA GLY A 19 -14.43 -6.99 -7.96
C GLY A 19 -15.11 -6.68 -6.62
N ARG A 20 -14.87 -7.49 -5.58
CA ARG A 20 -15.36 -7.19 -4.21
C ARG A 20 -14.73 -5.92 -3.64
N PHE A 21 -13.44 -5.71 -3.87
CA PHE A 21 -12.75 -4.50 -3.43
C PHE A 21 -13.25 -3.27 -4.19
N ASP A 22 -13.51 -3.37 -5.49
CA ASP A 22 -14.13 -2.29 -6.28
C ASP A 22 -15.48 -1.84 -5.69
N GLY A 23 -16.36 -2.80 -5.36
CA GLY A 23 -17.64 -2.49 -4.70
C GLY A 23 -17.46 -1.79 -3.36
N ARG A 24 -16.47 -2.21 -2.56
CA ARG A 24 -16.17 -1.60 -1.25
C ARG A 24 -15.61 -0.18 -1.40
N ILE A 25 -14.70 0.03 -2.34
CA ILE A 25 -14.12 1.34 -2.66
C ILE A 25 -15.23 2.30 -3.11
N ALA A 26 -16.13 1.85 -4.00
CA ALA A 26 -17.26 2.66 -4.47
C ALA A 26 -18.23 3.04 -3.33
N GLN A 27 -18.48 2.14 -2.37
CA GLN A 27 -19.28 2.45 -1.18
C GLN A 27 -18.60 3.52 -0.32
N LEU A 28 -17.30 3.39 -0.06
CA LEU A 28 -16.56 4.36 0.76
C LEU A 28 -16.46 5.74 0.07
N HIS A 29 -16.29 5.77 -1.26
CA HIS A 29 -16.32 7.04 -2.00
C HIS A 29 -17.66 7.76 -1.88
N ARG A 30 -18.78 7.04 -1.93
CA ARG A 30 -20.11 7.63 -1.69
C ARG A 30 -20.21 8.24 -0.29
N HIS A 31 -19.71 7.55 0.74
CA HIS A 31 -19.66 8.11 2.09
C HIS A 31 -18.75 9.34 2.18
N SER A 32 -17.57 9.31 1.54
CA SER A 32 -16.64 10.45 1.51
C SER A 32 -17.28 11.68 0.85
N GLN A 33 -18.02 11.49 -0.26
CA GLN A 33 -18.76 12.56 -0.93
C GLN A 33 -19.87 13.15 -0.06
N GLN A 34 -20.63 12.30 0.65
CA GLN A 34 -21.67 12.76 1.59
C GLN A 34 -21.07 13.59 2.73
N LEU A 35 -19.94 13.16 3.29
CA LEU A 35 -19.23 13.91 4.34
C LEU A 35 -18.69 15.25 3.83
N SER A 36 -18.21 15.31 2.58
CA SER A 36 -17.76 16.56 1.98
C SER A 36 -18.90 17.57 1.82
N ARG A 37 -20.09 17.12 1.40
CA ARG A 37 -21.30 17.95 1.34
C ARG A 37 -21.77 18.39 2.73
N LEU A 38 -21.73 17.48 3.71
CA LEU A 38 -22.10 17.79 5.10
C LEU A 38 -21.16 18.86 5.69
N ARG A 39 -19.85 18.77 5.43
CA ARG A 39 -18.87 19.77 5.86
C ARG A 39 -19.20 21.15 5.28
N LEU A 40 -19.57 21.22 3.99
CA LEU A 40 -19.98 22.47 3.35
C LEU A 40 -21.28 23.02 3.97
N ALA A 41 -22.27 22.17 4.20
CA ALA A 41 -23.52 22.55 4.85
C ALA A 41 -23.28 23.08 6.28
N LEU A 42 -22.43 22.41 7.06
CA LEU A 42 -22.04 22.85 8.40
C LEU A 42 -21.29 24.18 8.37
N PHE A 43 -20.40 24.39 7.39
CA PHE A 43 -19.70 25.66 7.23
C PHE A 43 -20.66 26.82 6.91
N LEU A 44 -21.59 26.60 5.98
CA LEU A 44 -22.61 27.60 5.63
C LEU A 44 -23.56 27.89 6.81
N ALA A 45 -23.99 26.85 7.53
CA ALA A 45 -24.82 27.00 8.72
C ALA A 45 -24.09 27.77 9.83
N ALA A 46 -22.81 27.43 10.08
CA ALA A 46 -21.98 28.13 11.06
C ALA A 46 -21.78 29.61 10.68
N ALA A 47 -21.52 29.90 9.40
CA ALA A 47 -21.38 31.26 8.91
C ALA A 47 -22.68 32.09 9.08
N LEU A 48 -23.84 31.49 8.76
CA LEU A 48 -25.14 32.13 8.94
C LEU A 48 -25.43 32.43 10.42
N ILE A 49 -25.25 31.45 11.30
CA ILE A 49 -25.47 31.59 12.75
C ILE A 49 -24.51 32.64 13.33
N SER A 50 -23.23 32.61 12.92
CA SER A 50 -22.23 33.58 13.32
C SER A 50 -22.60 35.01 12.88
N GLY A 51 -23.06 35.20 11.64
CA GLY A 51 -23.51 36.50 11.14
C GLY A 51 -24.73 37.06 11.88
N VAL A 52 -25.74 36.20 12.14
CA VAL A 52 -26.95 36.61 12.89
C VAL A 52 -26.60 36.98 14.33
N THR A 53 -25.83 36.14 15.03
CA THR A 53 -25.46 36.40 16.43
C THR A 53 -24.61 37.66 16.60
N PHE A 54 -23.75 37.98 15.63
CA PHE A 54 -22.98 39.22 15.62
C PHE A 54 -23.87 40.46 15.51
N LEU A 55 -24.90 40.43 14.65
CA LEU A 55 -25.84 41.54 14.48
C LEU A 55 -26.77 41.74 15.68
N THR A 56 -27.15 40.67 16.39
CA THR A 56 -28.19 40.75 17.42
C THR A 56 -27.68 40.91 18.84
N TRP A 57 -26.63 40.18 19.24
CA TRP A 57 -26.34 39.91 20.66
C TRP A 57 -24.94 40.35 21.14
N GLY A 58 -24.16 41.04 20.29
CA GLY A 58 -22.84 41.54 20.62
C GLY A 58 -21.74 40.47 20.66
N ALA A 59 -20.52 40.85 21.06
CA ALA A 59 -19.30 40.06 20.82
C ALA A 59 -19.17 38.79 21.70
N TRP A 60 -19.71 38.79 22.92
CA TRP A 60 -19.53 37.66 23.85
C TRP A 60 -20.35 36.41 23.46
N PRO A 61 -21.66 36.52 23.16
CA PRO A 61 -22.45 35.37 22.68
C PRO A 61 -21.96 34.86 21.32
N TRP A 62 -21.47 35.75 20.46
CA TRP A 62 -20.89 35.40 19.16
C TRP A 62 -19.68 34.45 19.29
N LEU A 63 -18.77 34.71 20.23
CA LEU A 63 -17.60 33.86 20.50
C LEU A 63 -18.01 32.44 20.93
N VAL A 64 -18.95 32.33 21.86
CA VAL A 64 -19.42 31.04 22.39
C VAL A 64 -20.09 30.20 21.29
N VAL A 65 -20.95 30.82 20.49
CA VAL A 65 -21.67 30.14 19.41
C VAL A 65 -20.71 29.69 18.30
N THR A 66 -19.74 30.53 17.94
CA THR A 66 -18.72 30.19 16.93
C THR A 66 -17.85 29.03 17.41
N LEU A 67 -17.43 29.02 18.68
CA LEU A 67 -16.67 27.92 19.27
C LEU A 67 -17.46 26.61 19.27
N LEU A 68 -18.75 26.66 19.63
CA LEU A 68 -19.63 25.49 19.64
C LEU A 68 -19.85 24.91 18.23
N ALA A 69 -19.99 25.78 17.22
CA ALA A 69 -20.14 25.38 15.82
C ALA A 69 -18.89 24.70 15.24
N PHE A 70 -17.72 24.90 15.85
CA PHE A 70 -16.48 24.28 15.44
C PHE A 70 -16.39 22.78 15.79
N ILE A 71 -17.09 22.35 16.84
CA ILE A 71 -17.10 20.96 17.32
C ILE A 71 -17.63 19.98 16.25
N PRO A 72 -18.84 20.15 15.67
CA PRO A 72 -19.33 19.25 14.63
C PRO A 72 -18.48 19.30 13.36
N PHE A 73 -17.90 20.45 13.03
CA PHE A 73 -16.97 20.58 11.90
C PHE A 73 -15.73 19.69 12.09
N LEU A 74 -15.07 19.78 13.26
CA LEU A 74 -13.93 18.91 13.59
C LEU A 74 -14.32 17.43 13.53
N ALA A 75 -15.45 17.05 14.10
CA ALA A 75 -15.94 15.66 14.07
C ALA A 75 -16.08 15.13 12.64
N VAL A 76 -16.66 15.92 11.73
CA VAL A 76 -16.79 15.56 10.31
C VAL A 76 -15.42 15.47 9.63
N VAL A 77 -14.48 16.36 9.94
CA VAL A 77 -13.11 16.30 9.41
C VAL A 77 -12.40 15.01 9.82
N PHE A 78 -12.48 14.62 11.10
CA PHE A 78 -11.89 13.36 11.58
C PHE A 78 -12.55 12.13 10.93
N LEU A 79 -13.88 12.15 10.78
CA LEU A 79 -14.59 11.06 10.12
C LEU A 79 -14.22 10.94 8.64
N HIS A 80 -14.08 12.07 7.93
CA HIS A 80 -13.64 12.10 6.54
C HIS A 80 -12.24 11.53 6.39
N ARG A 81 -11.28 11.96 7.22
CA ARG A 81 -9.91 11.38 7.24
C ARG A 81 -9.92 9.87 7.48
N ARG A 82 -10.80 9.36 8.34
CA ARG A 82 -10.97 7.90 8.57
C ARG A 82 -11.51 7.19 7.33
N VAL A 83 -12.44 7.80 6.60
CA VAL A 83 -12.94 7.23 5.35
C VAL A 83 -11.85 7.23 4.28
N ASP A 84 -11.09 8.31 4.14
CA ASP A 84 -10.03 8.42 3.12
C ASP A 84 -8.89 7.41 3.36
N THR A 85 -8.46 7.25 4.62
CA THR A 85 -7.48 6.22 4.98
C THR A 85 -7.99 4.80 4.71
N ALA A 86 -9.28 4.55 4.94
CA ALA A 86 -9.90 3.28 4.57
C ALA A 86 -9.95 3.08 3.04
N VAL A 87 -10.30 4.13 2.26
CA VAL A 87 -10.29 4.09 0.79
C VAL A 87 -8.89 3.73 0.29
N LEU A 88 -7.85 4.45 0.74
CA LEU A 88 -6.47 4.20 0.37
C LEU A 88 -6.08 2.75 0.63
N ARG A 89 -6.39 2.24 1.84
CA ARG A 89 -6.12 0.85 2.21
C ARG A 89 -6.78 -0.16 1.26
N TRP A 90 -8.05 0.04 0.89
CA TRP A 90 -8.75 -0.85 -0.04
C TRP A 90 -8.21 -0.74 -1.47
N GLN A 91 -7.83 0.46 -1.91
CA GLN A 91 -7.17 0.67 -3.20
C GLN A 91 -5.83 -0.05 -3.26
N THR A 92 -5.00 0.04 -2.20
CA THR A 92 -3.74 -0.70 -2.12
C THR A 92 -3.97 -2.20 -2.18
N TRP A 93 -4.94 -2.74 -1.43
CA TRP A 93 -5.33 -4.15 -1.51
C TRP A 93 -5.70 -4.59 -2.92
N ARG A 94 -6.54 -3.79 -3.58
CA ARG A 94 -6.94 -4.02 -4.97
C ARG A 94 -5.74 -4.06 -5.89
N GLN A 95 -4.87 -3.05 -5.82
CA GLN A 95 -3.67 -2.97 -6.66
C GLN A 95 -2.76 -4.18 -6.46
N ILE A 96 -2.55 -4.65 -5.22
CA ILE A 96 -1.76 -5.86 -4.93
C ILE A 96 -2.34 -7.07 -5.66
N LYS A 97 -3.66 -7.29 -5.57
CA LYS A 97 -4.30 -8.44 -6.23
C LYS A 97 -4.31 -8.31 -7.75
N GLN A 98 -4.47 -7.11 -8.28
CA GLN A 98 -4.33 -6.85 -9.72
C GLN A 98 -2.92 -7.14 -10.21
N THR A 99 -1.88 -6.75 -9.48
CA THR A 99 -0.51 -7.10 -9.87
C THR A 99 -0.27 -8.60 -9.82
N HIS A 100 -0.86 -9.34 -8.87
CA HIS A 100 -0.77 -10.81 -8.90
C HIS A 100 -1.47 -11.43 -10.11
N LEU A 101 -2.63 -10.88 -10.51
CA LEU A 101 -3.34 -11.31 -11.71
C LEU A 101 -2.51 -11.05 -12.98
N ALA A 102 -1.92 -9.86 -13.08
CA ALA A 102 -1.02 -9.46 -14.16
C ALA A 102 0.18 -10.41 -14.26
N ARG A 103 0.85 -10.73 -13.14
CA ARG A 103 1.96 -11.71 -13.12
C ARG A 103 1.52 -13.09 -13.59
N MET A 104 0.35 -13.56 -13.18
CA MET A 104 -0.17 -14.88 -13.60
C MET A 104 -0.49 -14.96 -15.10
N THR A 105 -0.77 -13.82 -15.73
CA THR A 105 -1.15 -13.69 -17.14
C THR A 105 -0.04 -13.13 -18.03
N LEU A 106 1.12 -12.78 -17.45
CA LEU A 106 2.24 -12.10 -18.11
C LEU A 106 1.82 -10.78 -18.79
N ASP A 107 0.90 -10.05 -18.15
CA ASP A 107 0.45 -8.72 -18.58
C ASP A 107 1.42 -7.66 -18.03
N TRP A 108 2.49 -7.40 -18.79
CA TRP A 108 3.62 -6.54 -18.39
C TRP A 108 3.23 -5.08 -18.17
N ASP A 109 2.28 -4.56 -18.94
CA ASP A 109 1.80 -3.17 -18.83
C ASP A 109 1.16 -2.88 -17.47
N LYS A 110 0.65 -3.92 -16.80
CA LYS A 110 0.04 -3.84 -15.47
C LYS A 110 0.97 -4.24 -14.34
N LEU A 111 2.24 -4.55 -14.64
CA LEU A 111 3.28 -4.76 -13.64
C LEU A 111 3.97 -3.46 -13.27
N PRO A 112 4.43 -3.30 -12.01
CA PRO A 112 5.30 -2.21 -11.64
C PRO A 112 6.46 -2.09 -12.64
N PRO A 113 6.86 -0.85 -12.98
CA PRO A 113 7.99 -0.64 -13.88
C PRO A 113 9.24 -1.30 -13.30
N PRO A 114 10.15 -1.78 -14.16
CA PRO A 114 11.43 -2.28 -13.68
C PRO A 114 12.19 -1.15 -12.99
N LEU A 115 12.97 -1.50 -11.97
CA LEU A 115 13.96 -0.56 -11.45
C LEU A 115 15.03 -0.32 -12.52
N PRO A 116 15.70 0.85 -12.51
CA PRO A 116 16.75 1.21 -13.47
C PRO A 116 18.05 0.44 -13.18
N PHE A 117 17.97 -0.89 -13.15
CA PHE A 117 19.10 -1.79 -13.04
C PHE A 117 19.50 -2.24 -14.43
N THR A 118 20.72 -1.91 -14.83
CA THR A 118 21.31 -2.39 -16.08
C THR A 118 22.04 -3.70 -15.83
N ALA A 119 21.77 -4.73 -16.63
CA ALA A 119 22.63 -5.90 -16.67
C ALA A 119 23.99 -5.52 -17.25
N ASN A 120 25.05 -6.14 -16.73
CA ASN A 120 26.35 -6.12 -17.39
C ASN A 120 26.23 -6.91 -18.71
N PRO A 121 26.53 -6.32 -19.90
CA PRO A 121 26.51 -7.04 -21.16
C PRO A 121 27.40 -8.29 -21.18
N ASP A 122 28.50 -8.27 -20.42
CA ASP A 122 29.46 -9.37 -20.32
C ASP A 122 29.04 -10.46 -19.30
N HIS A 123 27.83 -10.35 -18.73
CA HIS A 123 27.37 -11.33 -17.76
C HIS A 123 27.11 -12.68 -18.44
N PRO A 124 27.63 -13.81 -17.91
CA PRO A 124 27.63 -15.11 -18.61
C PRO A 124 26.27 -15.65 -19.07
N PHE A 125 25.18 -15.18 -18.46
CA PHE A 125 23.81 -15.66 -18.76
C PHE A 125 22.72 -14.60 -18.60
N ALA A 126 23.03 -13.35 -18.22
CA ALA A 126 21.97 -12.40 -17.83
C ALA A 126 21.13 -11.95 -19.02
N VAL A 127 21.78 -11.78 -20.18
CA VAL A 127 21.14 -11.39 -21.44
C VAL A 127 20.35 -12.57 -21.99
N ASP A 128 20.96 -13.76 -22.07
CA ASP A 128 20.32 -14.95 -22.64
C ASP A 128 19.07 -15.40 -21.88
N LEU A 129 19.02 -15.18 -20.56
CA LEU A 129 17.88 -15.55 -19.71
C LEU A 129 16.94 -14.37 -19.41
N ASP A 130 17.14 -13.21 -20.04
CA ASP A 130 16.38 -11.99 -19.79
C ASP A 130 16.24 -11.69 -18.27
N VAL A 131 17.35 -11.77 -17.54
CA VAL A 131 17.32 -11.62 -16.06
C VAL A 131 16.93 -10.19 -15.67
N MET A 132 17.37 -9.20 -16.45
CA MET A 132 17.14 -7.76 -16.22
C MET A 132 16.53 -7.08 -17.45
N GLY A 133 15.85 -5.95 -17.24
CA GLY A 133 15.23 -5.16 -18.31
C GLY A 133 13.70 -5.13 -18.25
N GLU A 134 13.07 -4.71 -19.35
CA GLU A 134 11.62 -4.43 -19.41
C GLU A 134 10.77 -5.69 -19.27
N TYR A 135 11.13 -6.77 -19.96
CA TYR A 135 10.39 -8.04 -19.97
C TYR A 135 11.16 -9.15 -19.24
N SER A 136 11.62 -8.84 -18.02
CA SER A 136 12.65 -9.65 -17.35
C SER A 136 12.14 -10.56 -16.23
N LEU A 137 12.92 -11.60 -15.92
CA LEU A 137 12.69 -12.48 -14.77
C LEU A 137 12.70 -11.71 -13.45
N HIS A 138 13.62 -10.76 -13.28
CA HIS A 138 13.66 -9.91 -12.09
C HIS A 138 12.34 -9.15 -11.91
N ARG A 139 11.84 -8.47 -12.95
CA ARG A 139 10.56 -7.74 -12.89
C ARG A 139 9.38 -8.67 -12.57
N LEU A 140 9.38 -9.90 -13.09
CA LEU A 140 8.31 -10.87 -12.82
C LEU A 140 8.33 -11.37 -11.37
N LEU A 141 9.52 -11.67 -10.85
CA LEU A 141 9.73 -12.24 -9.51
C LEU A 141 9.69 -11.20 -8.39
N ASP A 142 10.04 -9.95 -8.68
CA ASP A 142 10.17 -8.92 -7.65
C ASP A 142 8.82 -8.54 -7.04
N THR A 143 8.69 -8.83 -5.74
CA THR A 143 7.60 -8.37 -4.88
C THR A 143 8.11 -7.53 -3.71
N ALA A 144 9.38 -7.10 -3.74
CA ALA A 144 9.96 -6.30 -2.67
C ALA A 144 9.37 -4.89 -2.70
N VAL A 145 8.92 -4.45 -1.53
CA VAL A 145 8.46 -3.08 -1.30
C VAL A 145 9.64 -2.10 -1.22
N SER A 146 10.83 -2.57 -0.80
CA SER A 146 12.05 -1.77 -0.69
C SER A 146 12.96 -1.87 -1.92
N GLY A 147 13.71 -0.80 -2.18
CA GLY A 147 14.70 -0.74 -3.26
C GLY A 147 15.82 -1.74 -3.02
N ASP A 148 16.35 -1.74 -1.79
CA ASP A 148 17.40 -2.66 -1.34
C ASP A 148 16.96 -4.13 -1.41
N GLY A 149 15.70 -4.43 -1.09
CA GLY A 149 15.17 -5.79 -1.21
C GLY A 149 15.13 -6.27 -2.66
N SER A 150 14.79 -5.37 -3.57
CA SER A 150 14.78 -5.66 -5.01
C SER A 150 16.20 -5.76 -5.59
N ALA A 151 17.13 -4.92 -5.12
CA ALA A 151 18.55 -5.02 -5.46
C ALA A 151 19.16 -6.33 -4.96
N ARG A 152 18.81 -6.76 -3.74
CA ARG A 152 19.23 -8.05 -3.20
C ARG A 152 18.72 -9.23 -4.03
N LEU A 153 17.48 -9.17 -4.52
CA LEU A 153 16.96 -10.18 -5.44
C LEU A 153 17.75 -10.21 -6.75
N ARG A 154 18.05 -9.03 -7.33
CA ARG A 154 18.92 -8.92 -8.51
C ARG A 154 20.26 -9.60 -8.27
N ASP A 155 20.92 -9.28 -7.15
CA ASP A 155 22.23 -9.83 -6.83
C ASP A 155 22.21 -11.35 -6.70
N TRP A 156 21.12 -11.91 -6.16
CA TRP A 156 20.93 -13.37 -6.12
C TRP A 156 20.70 -13.99 -7.49
N LEU A 157 19.98 -13.32 -8.39
CA LEU A 157 19.71 -13.81 -9.74
C LEU A 157 20.95 -13.72 -10.65
N LEU A 158 21.84 -12.77 -10.40
CA LEU A 158 23.09 -12.57 -11.14
C LEU A 158 24.31 -13.22 -10.48
N ASP A 159 24.13 -13.97 -9.39
CA ASP A 159 25.24 -14.67 -8.75
C ASP A 159 25.71 -15.85 -9.63
N THR A 160 26.96 -15.79 -10.09
CA THR A 160 27.58 -16.84 -10.91
C THR A 160 28.14 -18.00 -10.08
N ARG A 161 28.24 -17.85 -8.75
CA ARG A 161 28.77 -18.87 -7.83
C ARG A 161 27.91 -18.96 -6.58
N PRO A 162 26.62 -19.30 -6.71
CA PRO A 162 25.72 -19.30 -5.58
C PRO A 162 26.06 -20.41 -4.59
N ASN A 163 26.01 -20.09 -3.30
CA ASN A 163 26.24 -21.06 -2.23
C ASN A 163 24.99 -21.95 -2.02
N PRO A 164 25.09 -23.28 -2.21
CA PRO A 164 23.96 -24.21 -2.07
C PRO A 164 23.29 -24.19 -0.68
N ASP A 165 24.07 -24.04 0.40
CA ASP A 165 23.54 -24.03 1.76
C ASP A 165 22.68 -22.77 2.01
N GLN A 166 23.12 -21.63 1.48
CA GLN A 166 22.34 -20.39 1.54
C GLN A 166 21.07 -20.48 0.71
N ILE A 167 21.12 -21.13 -0.47
CA ILE A 167 19.94 -21.37 -1.29
C ILE A 167 18.93 -22.23 -0.53
N ALA A 168 19.37 -23.35 0.06
CA ALA A 168 18.51 -24.25 0.83
C ALA A 168 17.82 -23.53 2.00
N SER A 169 18.57 -22.71 2.74
CA SER A 169 18.03 -21.87 3.81
C SER A 169 16.93 -20.92 3.30
N ARG A 170 17.18 -20.19 2.20
CA ARG A 170 16.20 -19.27 1.59
C ARG A 170 14.96 -20.00 1.06
N GLN A 171 15.13 -21.19 0.49
CA GLN A 171 14.02 -22.02 -0.01
C GLN A 171 13.12 -22.49 1.14
N THR A 172 13.70 -22.86 2.27
CA THR A 172 12.95 -23.22 3.48
C THR A 172 12.10 -22.03 3.96
N LEU A 173 12.70 -20.85 4.12
CA LEU A 173 11.97 -19.63 4.50
C LEU A 173 10.86 -19.28 3.48
N THR A 174 11.14 -19.43 2.19
CA THR A 174 10.15 -19.18 1.14
C THR A 174 8.97 -20.15 1.24
N ARG A 175 9.23 -21.42 1.58
CA ARG A 175 8.19 -22.45 1.75
C ARG A 175 7.34 -22.18 2.99
N GLU A 176 7.94 -21.81 4.12
CA GLU A 176 7.22 -21.41 5.32
C GLU A 176 6.30 -20.22 5.06
N LEU A 177 6.82 -19.18 4.40
CA LEU A 177 6.04 -18.01 4.01
C LEU A 177 4.96 -18.36 2.97
N ALA A 178 5.20 -19.38 2.13
CA ALA A 178 4.24 -19.82 1.12
C ALA A 178 2.91 -20.26 1.74
N ASP A 179 2.94 -20.84 2.93
CA ASP A 179 1.78 -21.32 3.66
C ASP A 179 1.09 -20.24 4.51
N MET A 180 1.64 -19.01 4.54
CA MET A 180 1.11 -17.88 5.29
C MET A 180 0.59 -16.74 4.38
N PRO A 181 -0.46 -16.96 3.56
CA PRO A 181 -0.94 -15.96 2.61
C PRO A 181 -1.39 -14.66 3.26
N LEU A 182 -2.13 -14.73 4.39
CA LEU A 182 -2.61 -13.53 5.09
C LEU A 182 -1.48 -12.69 5.66
N PHE A 183 -0.42 -13.32 6.17
CA PHE A 183 0.74 -12.62 6.69
C PHE A 183 1.47 -11.87 5.58
N ARG A 184 1.82 -12.55 4.48
CA ARG A 184 2.48 -11.93 3.32
C ARG A 184 1.68 -10.77 2.75
N ASP A 185 0.38 -10.98 2.60
CA ASP A 185 -0.53 -9.97 2.09
C ASP A 185 -0.59 -8.73 2.99
N LYS A 186 -0.68 -8.91 4.32
CA LYS A 186 -0.64 -7.81 5.29
C LYS A 186 0.72 -7.12 5.31
N LEU A 187 1.81 -7.87 5.24
CA LEU A 187 3.16 -7.34 5.20
C LEU A 187 3.36 -6.45 3.97
N HIS A 188 2.93 -6.94 2.79
CA HIS A 188 3.00 -6.18 1.55
C HIS A 188 2.08 -4.95 1.57
N LEU A 189 0.88 -5.06 2.15
CA LEU A 189 -0.03 -3.92 2.35
C LEU A 189 0.62 -2.84 3.21
N TYR A 190 1.07 -3.19 4.42
CA TYR A 190 1.65 -2.21 5.34
C TYR A 190 2.94 -1.63 4.80
N GLY A 191 3.76 -2.43 4.12
CA GLY A 191 4.91 -1.92 3.39
C GLY A 191 4.51 -0.84 2.37
N ARG A 192 3.50 -1.09 1.53
CA ARG A 192 3.05 -0.09 0.55
C ARG A 192 2.42 1.15 1.17
N LEU A 193 1.70 1.01 2.29
CA LEU A 193 1.10 2.15 2.98
C LEU A 193 2.14 3.02 3.70
N SER A 194 3.28 2.43 4.07
CA SER A 194 4.40 3.15 4.70
C SER A 194 5.40 3.70 3.68
N ALA A 195 5.33 3.28 2.42
CA ALA A 195 6.20 3.79 1.37
C ALA A 195 5.88 5.28 1.09
N PRO A 196 6.90 6.12 0.83
CA PRO A 196 6.68 7.50 0.38
C PRO A 196 5.76 7.54 -0.86
N GLN A 197 4.89 8.56 -0.94
CA GLN A 197 3.94 8.69 -2.06
C GLN A 197 4.60 8.99 -3.41
N ASP A 198 5.83 9.52 -3.42
CA ASP A 198 6.60 9.83 -4.64
C ASP A 198 7.42 8.62 -5.09
N ASP A 199 6.77 7.61 -5.68
CA ASP A 199 7.32 6.45 -6.44
C ASP A 199 8.53 5.69 -5.83
N GLY A 200 8.90 6.03 -4.60
CA GLY A 200 10.05 5.53 -3.89
C GLY A 200 9.68 4.25 -3.21
N LYS A 201 10.38 3.17 -3.59
CA LYS A 201 10.44 2.00 -2.72
C LYS A 201 10.96 2.40 -1.35
N LEU A 202 10.51 1.71 -0.29
CA LEU A 202 11.01 1.93 1.06
C LEU A 202 12.55 1.84 1.09
N SER A 203 13.21 2.74 1.82
CA SER A 203 14.64 2.59 2.12
C SER A 203 14.81 1.44 3.11
N GLY A 204 15.54 0.40 2.71
CA GLY A 204 15.85 -0.73 3.59
C GLY A 204 16.76 -0.31 4.74
N GLN A 205 17.68 0.62 4.49
CA GLN A 205 18.54 1.21 5.52
C GLN A 205 17.74 1.89 6.63
N GLN A 206 16.75 2.73 6.29
CA GLN A 206 15.89 3.38 7.30
C GLN A 206 15.14 2.36 8.16
N LEU A 207 14.62 1.29 7.54
CA LEU A 207 13.93 0.22 8.26
C LEU A 207 14.89 -0.54 9.19
N GLN A 208 16.10 -0.82 8.72
CA GLN A 208 17.11 -1.51 9.51
C GLN A 208 17.55 -0.66 10.71
N THR A 209 17.81 0.64 10.50
CA THR A 209 18.10 1.58 11.59
C THR A 209 16.96 1.62 12.62
N TRP A 210 15.70 1.59 12.18
CA TRP A 210 14.55 1.52 13.08
C TRP A 210 14.49 0.20 13.87
N LEU A 211 14.82 -0.94 13.26
CA LEU A 211 14.84 -2.25 13.94
C LEU A 211 15.99 -2.36 14.95
N GLU A 212 17.11 -1.70 14.68
CA GLU A 212 18.30 -1.69 15.54
C GLU A 212 18.19 -0.67 16.69
N GLN A 213 17.20 0.22 16.66
CA GLN A 213 16.91 1.08 17.79
C GLN A 213 16.45 0.23 18.99
N PRO A 214 17.01 0.46 20.20
CA PRO A 214 16.55 -0.22 21.40
C PRO A 214 15.05 -0.01 21.59
N ASP A 215 14.32 -1.09 21.80
CA ASP A 215 12.88 -1.08 22.00
C ASP A 215 12.55 -0.33 23.30
N ASP A 216 12.31 0.98 23.22
CA ASP A 216 11.85 1.79 24.36
C ASP A 216 10.34 1.61 24.57
N SER A 217 9.91 0.34 24.60
CA SER A 217 8.54 -0.12 24.84
C SER A 217 7.97 0.30 26.21
N ARG A 218 8.78 0.99 27.04
CA ARG A 218 8.33 1.68 28.26
C ARG A 218 7.58 2.99 27.97
N GLN A 219 7.76 3.62 26.82
CA GLN A 219 7.09 4.89 26.51
C GLN A 219 5.64 4.73 26.02
N LEU A 220 5.28 3.58 25.44
CA LEU A 220 3.94 3.32 24.90
C LEU A 220 2.89 2.91 25.95
N ARG A 221 3.28 2.70 27.22
CA ARG A 221 2.34 2.41 28.33
C ARG A 221 1.87 3.66 29.10
N ARG A 222 2.29 4.86 28.70
CA ARG A 222 1.97 6.12 29.39
C ARG A 222 1.08 7.09 28.58
N LEU A 223 0.42 6.60 27.54
CA LEU A 223 -0.68 7.29 26.85
C LEU A 223 -1.99 6.52 27.03
#